data_AF-M2NDG5-F1
#
_entry.id   AF-M2NDG5-F1
#
_cell.length_a   1.000
_cell.length_b   1.000
_cell.length_c   1.000
_cell.angle_alpha   90.00
_cell.angle_beta   90.00
_cell.angle_gamma   90.00
#
_symmetry.space_group_name_H-M   'P 1'
#
loop_
_entity.id
_entity.type
_entity.pdbx_description
1 polymer ?
#
loop_
_entity_poly.entity_id
_entity_poly.type
_entity_poly.pdbx_seq_one_letter_code
_entity_poly.pdbx_strand_id
1 'polypeptide(L)'
;MESQYLRIAISDRDWDELVEGITIVVHTEGRWETSELSNNHVTQYLLLPNSRSVQLNERHVDQDDINGRFEMVSRDYRPDSSRSYITGFHITTIMRLTVRMVYGAIRRSSLNDFCFANGGMGCRYWQYDLRNDLV
;
A
#
# COMPACT_ATOMS: atom_id res chain seq x y z
N MET A 1 -23.28 8.24 -0.45
CA MET A 1 -22.17 7.70 0.36
C MET A 1 -21.01 7.51 -0.59
N GLU A 2 -20.00 8.38 -0.50
CA GLU A 2 -18.76 8.19 -1.24
C GLU A 2 -18.04 6.93 -0.72
N SER A 3 -17.42 6.20 -1.64
CA SER A 3 -16.75 4.94 -1.32
C SER A 3 -15.58 5.19 -0.38
N GLN A 4 -15.52 4.46 0.75
CA GLN A 4 -14.36 4.45 1.66
C GLN A 4 -13.13 3.74 1.06
N TYR A 5 -13.23 3.30 -0.19
CA TYR A 5 -12.17 2.59 -0.91
C TYR A 5 -12.07 3.14 -2.32
N LEU A 6 -10.84 3.31 -2.81
CA LEU A 6 -10.59 3.62 -4.20
C LEU A 6 -10.79 2.36 -5.06
N ARG A 7 -10.29 1.22 -4.57
CA ARG A 7 -10.39 -0.07 -5.27
C ARG A 7 -10.02 -1.25 -4.37
N ILE A 8 -10.88 -2.27 -4.31
CA ILE A 8 -10.55 -3.59 -3.77
C ILE A 8 -10.68 -4.60 -4.92
N ALA A 9 -9.55 -5.09 -5.43
CA ALA A 9 -9.49 -6.01 -6.57
C ALA A 9 -8.47 -7.12 -6.29
N ILE A 10 -8.81 -7.97 -5.34
CA ILE A 10 -8.03 -9.14 -4.94
C ILE A 10 -8.56 -10.36 -5.69
N SER A 11 -7.65 -11.15 -6.28
CA SER A 11 -8.02 -12.43 -6.88
C SER A 11 -8.57 -13.38 -5.81
N ASP A 12 -9.62 -14.13 -6.11
CA ASP A 12 -10.25 -15.03 -5.13
C ASP A 12 -9.25 -15.98 -4.46
N ARG A 13 -8.27 -16.45 -5.23
CA ARG A 13 -7.21 -17.35 -4.75
C ARG A 13 -6.24 -16.70 -3.77
N ASP A 14 -6.15 -15.36 -3.73
CA ASP A 14 -5.14 -14.65 -2.93
C ASP A 14 -5.65 -14.34 -1.51
N TRP A 15 -6.96 -14.32 -1.27
CA TRP A 15 -7.54 -13.88 0.01
C TRP A 15 -7.07 -14.71 1.21
N ASP A 16 -6.98 -16.03 1.03
CA ASP A 16 -6.66 -16.96 2.11
C ASP A 16 -5.21 -17.46 2.02
N GLU A 17 -4.41 -16.90 1.11
CA GLU A 17 -2.98 -17.17 1.01
C GLU A 17 -2.23 -16.59 2.20
N LEU A 18 -1.20 -17.31 2.63
CA LEU A 18 -0.29 -16.84 3.65
C LEU A 18 0.63 -15.76 3.08
N VAL A 19 0.79 -14.69 3.85
CA VAL A 19 1.77 -13.65 3.60
C VAL A 19 3.13 -14.18 4.02
N GLU A 20 4.09 -14.21 3.09
CA GLU A 20 5.48 -14.64 3.34
C GLU A 20 6.36 -13.49 3.85
N GLY A 21 5.95 -12.26 3.54
CA GLY A 21 6.62 -11.05 4.00
C GLY A 21 5.92 -9.80 3.49
N ILE A 22 6.42 -8.65 3.93
CA ILE A 22 5.95 -7.33 3.54
C ILE A 22 7.13 -6.59 2.94
N THR A 23 6.95 -6.07 1.73
CA THR A 23 7.94 -5.20 1.09
C THR A 23 7.35 -3.80 0.99
N ILE A 24 8.07 -2.82 1.54
CA ILE A 24 7.72 -1.41 1.45
C ILE A 24 8.65 -0.76 0.44
N VAL A 25 8.08 -0.11 -0.57
CA VAL A 25 8.82 0.46 -1.70
C VAL A 25 8.54 1.94 -1.84
N VAL A 26 9.61 2.72 -1.98
CA VAL A 26 9.57 4.07 -2.51
C VAL A 26 9.82 4.00 -4.01
N HIS A 27 8.89 4.53 -4.79
CA HIS A 27 8.99 4.61 -6.24
C HIS A 27 8.62 5.99 -6.75
N THR A 28 9.09 6.37 -7.94
CA THR A 28 8.70 7.63 -8.59
C THR A 28 7.51 7.42 -9.52
N GLU A 29 6.56 8.34 -9.47
CA GLU A 29 5.45 8.46 -10.43
C GLU A 29 5.75 9.55 -11.49
N GLY A 30 7.01 10.01 -11.54
CA GLY A 30 7.46 11.08 -12.43
C GLY A 30 7.68 12.40 -11.69
N ARG A 31 7.59 13.51 -12.43
CA ARG A 31 7.73 14.87 -11.91
C ARG A 31 6.38 15.36 -11.39
N TRP A 32 6.35 16.10 -10.29
CA TRP A 32 5.14 16.79 -9.84
C TRP A 32 4.81 17.92 -10.82
N GLU A 33 3.59 17.94 -11.37
CA GLU A 33 3.23 18.75 -12.54
C GLU A 33 3.60 20.24 -12.41
N THR A 34 3.52 20.79 -11.20
CA THR A 34 3.73 22.22 -10.92
C THR A 34 5.07 22.55 -10.25
N SER A 35 6.00 21.60 -10.10
CA SER A 35 7.29 21.85 -9.43
C SER A 35 8.45 21.08 -10.06
N GLU A 36 9.69 21.43 -9.70
CA GLU A 36 10.88 20.65 -10.07
C GLU A 36 11.09 19.40 -9.19
N LEU A 37 10.19 19.13 -8.25
CA LEU A 37 10.27 17.98 -7.35
C LEU A 37 9.72 16.71 -8.03
N SER A 38 10.24 15.55 -7.63
CA SER A 38 9.68 14.27 -8.06
C SER A 38 8.43 13.91 -7.24
N ASN A 39 7.43 13.36 -7.91
CA ASN A 39 6.27 12.75 -7.28
C ASN A 39 6.66 11.34 -6.81
N ASN A 40 7.24 11.23 -5.63
CA ASN A 40 7.60 9.94 -5.06
C ASN A 40 6.46 9.40 -4.20
N HIS A 41 6.18 8.11 -4.37
CA HIS A 41 5.10 7.42 -3.71
C HIS A 41 5.60 6.21 -2.94
N VAL A 42 4.94 5.89 -1.82
CA VAL A 42 5.27 4.74 -0.97
C VAL A 42 4.13 3.73 -1.07
N THR A 43 4.48 2.50 -1.43
CA THR A 43 3.53 1.39 -1.59
C THR A 43 3.99 0.18 -0.76
N GLN A 44 3.06 -0.51 -0.10
CA GLN A 44 3.34 -1.81 0.52
C GLN A 44 2.89 -2.94 -0.39
N TYR A 45 3.63 -4.04 -0.33
CA TYR A 45 3.29 -5.29 -0.99
C TYR A 45 3.32 -6.41 0.04
N LEU A 46 2.19 -7.11 0.25
CA LEU A 46 2.18 -8.42 0.89
C LEU A 46 2.72 -9.41 -0.13
N LEU A 47 3.83 -10.06 0.18
CA LEU A 47 4.39 -11.09 -0.67
C LEU A 47 3.64 -12.40 -0.46
N LEU A 48 3.26 -13.03 -1.57
CA LEU A 48 2.56 -14.30 -1.61
C LEU A 48 3.41 -15.34 -2.36
N PRO A 49 3.16 -16.64 -2.14
CA PRO A 49 3.86 -17.70 -2.86
C PRO A 49 3.77 -17.52 -4.38
N ASN A 50 4.80 -18.00 -5.08
CA ASN A 50 4.94 -17.97 -6.54
C ASN A 50 5.13 -16.56 -7.14
N SER A 51 5.86 -15.69 -6.43
CA SER A 51 6.14 -14.30 -6.88
C SER A 51 4.90 -13.43 -7.10
N ARG A 52 3.80 -13.78 -6.44
CA ARG A 52 2.60 -12.97 -6.39
C ARG A 52 2.71 -11.97 -5.25
N SER A 53 1.90 -10.93 -5.32
CA SER A 53 1.80 -9.96 -4.25
C SER A 53 0.41 -9.35 -4.18
N VAL A 54 0.08 -8.79 -3.04
CA VAL A 54 -1.05 -7.87 -2.92
C VAL A 54 -0.50 -6.49 -2.60
N GLN A 55 -0.76 -5.55 -3.48
CA GLN A 55 -0.45 -4.15 -3.29
C GLN A 55 -1.45 -3.54 -2.30
N LEU A 56 -0.92 -2.80 -1.33
CA LEU A 56 -1.69 -1.95 -0.42
C LEU A 56 -1.24 -0.53 -0.63
N ASN A 57 -2.22 0.32 -0.80
CA ASN A 57 -1.99 1.67 -1.20
C ASN A 57 -3.05 2.60 -0.62
N GLU A 58 -2.70 3.86 -0.55
CA GLU A 58 -3.61 4.92 -0.20
C GLU A 58 -3.34 6.11 -1.13
N ARG A 59 -4.39 6.59 -1.79
CA ARG A 59 -4.30 7.61 -2.83
C ARG A 59 -5.43 8.62 -2.70
N HIS A 60 -5.13 9.86 -3.04
CA HIS A 60 -6.16 10.87 -3.25
C HIS A 60 -7.04 10.46 -4.45
N VAL A 61 -8.36 10.70 -4.36
CA VAL A 61 -9.26 10.48 -5.51
C VAL A 61 -9.06 11.57 -6.57
N ASP A 62 -8.76 12.78 -6.13
CA ASP A 62 -8.47 13.95 -6.97
C ASP A 62 -7.56 14.95 -6.24
N GLN A 63 -7.29 16.10 -6.85
CA GLN A 63 -6.38 17.12 -6.30
C GLN A 63 -6.94 17.87 -5.09
N ASP A 64 -8.26 17.86 -4.90
CA ASP A 64 -8.95 18.57 -3.84
C ASP A 64 -9.30 17.65 -2.65
N ASP A 65 -9.23 16.33 -2.84
CA ASP A 65 -9.42 15.33 -1.79
C ASP A 65 -8.28 15.43 -0.77
N ILE A 66 -8.61 15.86 0.44
CA ILE A 66 -7.65 15.91 1.55
C ILE A 66 -7.43 14.53 2.20
N ASN A 67 -8.27 13.55 1.87
CA ASN A 67 -8.20 12.21 2.44
C ASN A 67 -7.56 11.22 1.47
N GLY A 68 -6.85 10.27 2.06
CA GLY A 68 -6.44 9.07 1.38
C GLY A 68 -7.56 8.06 1.30
N ARG A 69 -7.74 7.45 0.13
CA ARG A 69 -8.64 6.33 -0.07
C ARG A 69 -7.83 5.05 -0.26
N PHE A 70 -8.18 4.05 0.53
CA PHE A 70 -7.49 2.78 0.53
C PHE A 70 -7.72 2.01 -0.78
N GLU A 71 -6.65 1.44 -1.30
CA GLU A 71 -6.62 0.53 -2.44
C GLU A 71 -5.90 -0.77 -2.05
N MET A 72 -6.49 -1.91 -2.42
CA MET A 72 -5.91 -3.23 -2.23
C MET A 72 -6.08 -4.06 -3.50
N VAL A 73 -4.99 -4.43 -4.16
CA VAL A 73 -5.02 -5.04 -5.50
C VAL A 73 -3.99 -6.15 -5.64
N SER A 74 -4.40 -7.30 -6.20
CA SER A 74 -3.46 -8.37 -6.58
C SER A 74 -2.54 -7.91 -7.72
N ARG A 75 -1.23 -8.12 -7.56
CA ARG A 75 -0.17 -7.72 -8.50
C ARG A 75 0.93 -8.76 -8.53
N ASP A 76 1.61 -8.89 -9.67
CA ASP A 76 2.88 -9.61 -9.76
C ASP A 76 4.04 -8.59 -9.72
N TYR A 77 4.21 -7.93 -8.56
CA TYR A 77 5.22 -6.89 -8.42
C TYR A 77 6.60 -7.48 -8.10
N ARG A 78 7.62 -7.01 -8.82
CA ARG A 78 9.01 -7.44 -8.67
C ARG A 78 9.93 -6.21 -8.63
N PRO A 79 10.44 -5.81 -7.44
CA PRO A 79 11.27 -4.62 -7.27
C PRO A 79 12.43 -4.55 -8.26
N ASP A 80 13.16 -5.65 -8.44
CA ASP A 80 14.36 -5.74 -9.29
C ASP A 80 14.10 -5.49 -10.78
N SER A 81 12.84 -5.57 -11.21
CA SER A 81 12.41 -5.32 -12.59
C SER A 81 11.65 -4.01 -12.78
N SER A 82 11.40 -3.28 -11.68
CA SER A 82 10.60 -2.06 -11.68
C SER A 82 11.47 -0.85 -12.05
N ARG A 83 11.12 -0.17 -13.14
CA ARG A 83 11.81 1.05 -13.60
C ARG A 83 11.54 2.29 -12.74
N SER A 84 10.50 2.24 -11.90
CA SER A 84 10.15 3.33 -10.99
C SER A 84 10.70 3.13 -9.58
N TYR A 85 11.27 1.97 -9.26
CA TYR A 85 11.83 1.67 -7.95
C TYR A 85 13.01 2.61 -7.64
N ILE A 86 12.97 3.24 -6.47
CA ILE A 86 14.07 4.06 -5.94
C ILE A 86 14.77 3.29 -4.82
N THR A 87 14.00 2.87 -3.81
CA THR A 87 14.50 2.15 -2.65
C THR A 87 13.36 1.41 -1.95
N GLY A 88 13.69 0.52 -1.03
CA GLY A 88 12.72 -0.25 -0.28
C GLY A 88 13.38 -1.12 0.77
N PHE A 89 12.55 -1.71 1.60
CA PHE A 89 12.99 -2.68 2.60
C PHE A 89 11.97 -3.79 2.73
N HIS A 90 12.47 -4.95 3.17
CA HIS A 90 11.70 -6.17 3.29
C HIS A 90 11.60 -6.58 4.76
N ILE A 91 10.40 -6.99 5.16
CA ILE A 91 10.10 -7.52 6.49
C ILE A 91 9.58 -8.95 6.30
N THR A 92 10.32 -9.93 6.81
CA THR A 92 9.81 -11.30 6.86
C THR A 92 8.76 -11.40 7.96
N THR A 93 7.58 -11.91 7.63
CA THR A 93 6.51 -12.09 8.60
C THR A 93 6.76 -13.33 9.43
N ILE A 94 6.86 -13.18 10.75
CA ILE A 94 7.00 -14.30 11.70
C ILE A 94 5.64 -14.91 12.09
N MET A 95 4.55 -14.19 11.82
CA MET A 95 3.18 -14.60 12.10
C MET A 95 2.52 -15.21 10.87
N ARG A 96 1.65 -16.21 11.07
CA ARG A 96 0.82 -16.80 10.01
C ARG A 96 -0.36 -15.87 9.72
N LEU A 97 -0.12 -14.85 8.88
CA LEU A 97 -1.13 -13.89 8.44
C LEU A 97 -1.64 -14.27 7.05
N THR A 98 -2.96 -14.19 6.84
CA THR A 98 -3.54 -14.23 5.48
C THR A 98 -3.88 -12.84 4.99
N VAL A 99 -4.03 -12.68 3.67
CA VAL A 99 -4.48 -11.41 3.06
C VAL A 99 -5.81 -10.93 3.66
N ARG A 100 -6.74 -11.86 3.92
CA ARG A 100 -8.03 -11.58 4.57
C ARG A 100 -7.85 -11.06 6.00
N MET A 101 -6.91 -11.61 6.76
CA MET A 101 -6.60 -11.12 8.11
C MET A 101 -6.05 -9.70 8.08
N VAL A 102 -5.14 -9.41 7.15
CA VAL A 102 -4.57 -8.06 6.93
C VAL A 102 -5.67 -7.07 6.57
N TYR A 103 -6.50 -7.40 5.58
CA TYR A 103 -7.63 -6.55 5.20
C TYR A 103 -8.57 -6.31 6.38
N GLY A 104 -8.88 -7.34 7.17
CA GLY A 104 -9.68 -7.22 8.38
C GLY A 104 -9.05 -6.30 9.42
N ALA A 105 -7.72 -6.30 9.58
CA ALA A 105 -7.02 -5.40 10.49
C ALA A 105 -7.14 -3.94 10.04
N ILE A 106 -6.85 -3.64 8.77
CA ILE A 106 -6.97 -2.30 8.17
C ILE A 106 -8.38 -1.72 8.36
N ARG A 107 -9.40 -2.55 8.16
CA ARG A 107 -10.80 -2.14 8.36
C ARG A 107 -11.14 -1.83 9.81
N ARG A 108 -10.47 -2.46 10.79
CA ARG A 108 -10.71 -2.22 12.21
C ARG A 108 -9.93 -1.02 12.75
N SER A 109 -8.75 -0.73 12.20
CA SER A 109 -7.91 0.40 12.64
C SER A 109 -8.30 1.75 12.02
N SER A 110 -9.38 1.82 11.23
CA SER A 110 -9.79 3.03 10.49
C SER A 110 -8.72 3.58 9.54
N LEU A 111 -7.71 2.75 9.20
CA LEU A 111 -6.67 3.06 8.21
C LEU A 111 -7.21 3.02 6.76
N ASN A 112 -8.52 2.98 6.58
CA ASN A 112 -9.17 3.04 5.27
C ASN A 112 -9.59 4.46 4.86
N ASP A 113 -9.49 5.43 5.77
CA ASP A 113 -9.85 6.83 5.54
C ASP A 113 -8.90 7.75 6.35
N PHE A 114 -7.63 7.84 5.92
CA PHE A 114 -6.62 8.62 6.63
C PHE A 114 -6.52 10.04 6.05
N CYS A 115 -6.65 11.06 6.91
CA CYS A 115 -6.48 12.45 6.50
C CYS A 115 -5.01 12.73 6.22
N PHE A 116 -4.67 13.02 4.96
CA PHE A 116 -3.31 13.31 4.60
C PHE A 116 -2.94 14.71 5.11
N ALA A 117 -2.09 14.77 6.15
CA ALA A 117 -1.48 16.03 6.56
C ALA A 117 -0.73 16.67 5.37
N ASN A 118 -0.83 18.00 5.25
CA ASN A 118 -0.22 18.79 4.16
C ASN A 118 1.23 18.37 3.84
N GLY A 119 1.54 18.25 2.55
CA GLY A 119 2.91 17.99 2.06
C GLY A 119 3.31 16.51 1.95
N GLY A 120 2.36 15.58 1.82
CA GLY A 120 2.65 14.16 1.62
C GLY A 120 3.15 13.43 2.87
N MET A 121 2.91 14.01 4.05
CA MET A 121 3.30 13.41 5.34
C MET A 121 2.37 12.26 5.73
N GLY A 122 1.11 12.29 5.31
CA GLY A 122 0.14 11.30 5.75
C GLY A 122 0.35 9.91 5.15
N CYS A 123 0.84 9.79 3.91
CA CYS A 123 1.16 8.46 3.34
C CYS A 123 2.31 7.79 4.09
N ARG A 124 3.30 8.54 4.58
CA ARG A 124 4.43 7.98 5.37
C ARG A 124 3.98 7.54 6.77
N TYR A 125 3.08 8.30 7.38
CA TYR A 125 2.55 7.97 8.70
C TYR A 125 1.65 6.73 8.64
N TRP A 126 0.76 6.65 7.65
CA TRP A 126 -0.07 5.48 7.39
C TRP A 126 0.77 4.20 7.22
N GLN A 127 1.88 4.31 6.49
CA GLN A 127 2.81 3.20 6.26
C GLN A 127 3.47 2.71 7.55
N TYR A 128 3.79 3.63 8.47
CA TYR A 128 4.34 3.33 9.78
C TYR A 128 3.31 2.64 10.69
N ASP A 129 2.08 3.14 10.73
CA ASP A 129 1.02 2.57 11.56
C ASP A 129 0.60 1.19 11.06
N LEU A 130 0.39 1.03 9.75
CA LEU A 130 0.09 -0.26 9.16
C LEU A 130 1.19 -1.29 9.45
N ARG A 131 2.46 -0.89 9.40
CA ARG A 131 3.56 -1.77 9.79
C ARG A 131 3.43 -2.23 11.25
N ASN A 132 3.14 -1.32 12.19
CA ASN A 132 3.04 -1.67 13.61
C ASN A 132 1.83 -2.58 13.91
N ASP A 133 0.77 -2.52 13.11
CA ASP A 133 -0.39 -3.42 13.23
C ASP A 133 -0.12 -4.83 12.67
N LEU A 134 0.87 -4.98 11.78
CA LEU A 134 1.14 -6.22 11.05
C LEU A 134 2.35 -7.02 11.55
N VAL A 135 3.19 -6.44 12.40
CA VAL A 135 4.46 -7.02 12.88
C VAL A 135 4.48 -7.01 14.40
#